data_AF-A0A812QQE8-F1
#
_entry.id   AF-A0A812QQE8-F1
#
_cell.length_a   1.000
_cell.length_b   1.000
_cell.length_c   1.000
_cell.angle_alpha   90.00
_cell.angle_beta   90.00
_cell.angle_gamma   90.00
#
_symmetry.space_group_name_H-M   'P 1'
#
loop_
_entity.id
_entity.type
_entity.pdbx_description
1 polymer ?
#
loop_
_entity_poly.entity_id
_entity_poly.type
_entity_poly.pdbx_seq_one_letter_code
_entity_poly.pdbx_strand_id
1 'polypeptide(L)'
;MAAQFCPTCANLLVIEIGRGSSAAFRCRTCPYVYKIREKLSNKQVVIRKEVDDVLGGSEAWKDVEQCDAHCPKCAHSRAYFRQMQTRSADEPMTTFYRCTQCGHNWKED
;
A
#
# COMPACT_ATOMS: atom_id res chain seq x y z
N MET A 1 1.20 -16.96 -8.90
CA MET A 1 0.29 -18.13 -8.94
C MET A 1 -1.06 -17.68 -8.41
N ALA A 2 -2.15 -17.97 -9.10
CA ALA A 2 -3.49 -17.58 -8.68
C ALA A 2 -3.98 -18.48 -7.54
N ALA A 3 -4.56 -17.88 -6.51
CA ALA A 3 -5.25 -18.62 -5.46
C ALA A 3 -6.39 -19.47 -6.06
N GLN A 4 -6.55 -20.70 -5.58
CA GLN A 4 -7.63 -21.59 -6.03
C GLN A 4 -8.87 -21.33 -5.17
N PHE A 5 -9.99 -21.05 -5.82
CA PHE A 5 -11.27 -20.75 -5.18
C PHE A 5 -12.26 -21.88 -5.42
N CYS A 6 -13.17 -22.07 -4.46
CA CYS A 6 -14.23 -23.06 -4.61
C CYS A 6 -15.28 -22.59 -5.63
N PRO A 7 -15.68 -23.41 -6.62
CA PRO A 7 -16.64 -23.01 -7.63
C PRO A 7 -18.07 -22.81 -7.10
N THR A 8 -18.40 -23.33 -5.92
CA THR A 8 -19.75 -23.25 -5.35
C THR A 8 -19.95 -22.12 -4.35
N CYS A 9 -18.92 -21.77 -3.58
CA CYS A 9 -19.02 -20.75 -2.52
C CYS A 9 -18.01 -19.61 -2.66
N ALA A 10 -17.21 -19.60 -3.74
CA ALA A 10 -16.15 -18.61 -4.00
C ALA A 10 -15.13 -18.42 -2.86
N ASN A 11 -15.14 -19.29 -1.85
CA ASN A 11 -14.21 -19.23 -0.73
C ASN A 11 -12.84 -19.78 -1.13
N LEU A 12 -11.81 -19.23 -0.51
CA LEU A 12 -10.43 -19.66 -0.67
C LEU A 12 -10.28 -21.11 -0.23
N LEU A 13 -9.71 -21.96 -1.09
CA LEU A 13 -9.42 -23.35 -0.75
C LEU A 13 -8.16 -23.44 0.10
N VAL A 14 -8.22 -24.22 1.17
CA VAL A 14 -7.10 -24.45 2.09
C VAL A 14 -6.43 -25.77 1.76
N ILE A 15 -5.10 -25.82 1.82
CA ILE A 15 -4.34 -27.05 1.59
C ILE A 15 -4.37 -27.91 2.86
N GLU A 16 -4.89 -29.13 2.75
CA GLU A 16 -4.74 -30.19 3.75
C GLU A 16 -3.76 -31.25 3.19
N ILE A 17 -2.72 -31.57 3.98
CA ILE A 17 -1.73 -32.60 3.63
C ILE A 17 -2.06 -33.85 4.46
N GLY A 18 -2.45 -34.94 3.80
CA GLY A 18 -2.71 -36.22 4.46
C GLY A 18 -1.41 -36.93 4.90
N ARG A 19 -1.52 -38.00 5.71
CA ARG A 19 -0.38 -38.83 6.17
C ARG A 19 0.33 -39.64 5.06
N GLY A 20 -0.03 -39.43 3.80
CA GLY A 20 0.69 -39.90 2.61
C GLY A 20 0.67 -38.75 1.61
N SER A 21 1.70 -38.64 0.78
CA SER A 21 2.11 -37.48 -0.04
C SER A 21 1.07 -36.86 -1.02
N SER A 22 -0.22 -37.15 -0.88
CA SER A 22 -1.33 -36.47 -1.53
C SER A 22 -1.78 -35.25 -0.73
N ALA A 23 -1.48 -34.06 -1.26
CA ALA A 23 -2.09 -32.83 -0.78
C ALA A 23 -3.48 -32.64 -1.45
N ALA A 24 -4.44 -32.10 -0.72
CA ALA A 24 -5.77 -31.78 -1.25
C ALA A 24 -6.18 -30.36 -0.84
N PHE A 25 -6.84 -29.66 -1.75
CA PHE A 25 -7.50 -28.39 -1.48
C PHE A 25 -8.91 -28.66 -0.95
N ARG A 26 -9.18 -28.24 0.27
CA ARG A 26 -10.48 -28.39 0.93
C ARG A 26 -11.10 -27.02 1.18
N CYS A 27 -12.41 -26.91 0.93
CA CYS A 27 -13.18 -25.74 1.35
C CYS A 27 -13.57 -25.86 2.83
N ARG A 28 -13.54 -24.75 3.58
CA ARG A 28 -14.00 -24.72 4.98
C ARG A 28 -15.52 -24.68 5.12
N THR A 29 -16.22 -24.21 4.08
CA THR A 29 -17.67 -23.92 4.14
C THR A 29 -18.50 -24.99 3.47
N CYS A 30 -17.95 -25.69 2.46
CA CYS A 30 -18.66 -26.74 1.73
C CYS A 30 -17.81 -28.02 1.67
N PRO A 31 -18.41 -29.19 1.38
CA PRO A 31 -17.70 -30.47 1.30
C PRO A 31 -16.84 -30.63 0.03
N TYR A 32 -16.53 -29.54 -0.67
CA TYR A 32 -15.72 -29.58 -1.88
C TYR A 32 -14.26 -29.90 -1.56
N VAL A 33 -13.73 -30.92 -2.25
CA VAL A 33 -12.35 -31.38 -2.15
C VAL A 33 -11.76 -31.52 -3.55
N TYR A 34 -10.66 -30.82 -3.81
CA TYR A 34 -9.90 -30.91 -5.04
C TYR A 34 -8.53 -31.54 -4.76
N LYS A 35 -8.21 -32.65 -5.41
CA LYS A 35 -6.96 -33.39 -5.20
C LYS A 35 -5.83 -32.77 -6.01
N ILE A 36 -4.71 -32.45 -5.37
CA ILE A 36 -3.53 -31.91 -6.04
C ILE A 36 -2.80 -33.08 -6.74
N ARG A 37 -2.71 -33.03 -8.07
CA ARG A 37 -2.05 -34.08 -8.88
C ARG A 37 -0.57 -33.78 -9.17
N GLU A 38 -0.17 -32.51 -9.12
CA GLU A 38 1.19 -32.07 -9.47
C GLU A 38 1.82 -31.29 -8.32
N LYS A 39 3.15 -31.25 -8.27
CA LYS A 39 3.87 -30.45 -7.26
C LYS A 39 3.67 -28.96 -7.56
N LEU A 40 2.86 -28.26 -6.77
CA LEU A 40 2.79 -26.81 -6.82
C LEU A 40 3.89 -26.20 -5.94
N SER A 41 4.89 -25.59 -6.58
CA SER A 41 5.88 -24.74 -5.93
C SER A 41 5.66 -23.31 -6.39
N ASN A 42 5.51 -22.37 -5.44
CA ASN A 42 5.47 -20.95 -5.73
C ASN A 42 6.66 -20.28 -5.06
N LYS A 43 7.62 -19.86 -5.88
CA LYS A 43 8.72 -18.99 -5.47
C LYS A 43 8.42 -17.58 -5.97
N GLN A 44 7.78 -16.78 -5.14
CA GLN A 44 7.68 -15.35 -5.41
C GLN A 44 8.99 -14.67 -4.98
N VAL A 45 9.70 -14.11 -5.95
CA VAL A 45 10.79 -13.19 -5.67
C VAL A 45 10.15 -11.85 -5.28
N VAL A 46 10.31 -11.48 -4.01
CA VAL A 46 9.82 -10.20 -3.51
C VAL A 46 10.78 -9.12 -4.01
N ILE A 47 10.38 -8.37 -5.04
CA ILE A 47 11.10 -7.17 -5.46
C ILE A 47 10.55 -6.02 -4.61
N ARG A 48 11.44 -5.27 -3.96
CA ARG A 48 11.03 -4.07 -3.24
C ARG A 48 10.57 -3.05 -4.27
N LYS A 49 9.28 -2.69 -4.21
CA LYS A 49 8.77 -1.57 -5.01
C LYS A 49 9.50 -0.31 -4.57
N GLU A 50 9.82 0.55 -5.55
CA GLU A 50 10.30 1.89 -5.25
C GLU A 50 9.21 2.62 -4.45
N VAL A 51 9.64 3.42 -3.48
CA VAL A 51 8.73 4.20 -2.65
C VAL A 51 8.15 5.26 -3.58
N ASP A 52 6.92 5.02 -4.04
CA ASP A 52 6.17 6.05 -4.73
C ASP A 52 5.94 7.19 -3.74
N ASP A 53 6.26 8.41 -4.15
CA ASP A 53 5.96 9.59 -3.34
C ASP A 53 4.44 9.66 -3.21
N VAL A 54 3.91 9.22 -2.06
CA VAL A 54 2.49 9.24 -1.63
C VAL A 54 1.80 10.60 -1.85
N LEU A 55 2.61 11.60 -2.10
CA LEU A 55 2.35 13.01 -2.18
C LEU A 55 2.43 13.56 -3.62
N GLY A 56 2.51 12.69 -4.64
CA GLY A 56 2.41 13.07 -6.04
C GLY A 56 3.60 13.89 -6.56
N GLY A 57 4.82 13.37 -6.45
CA GLY A 57 6.00 13.89 -7.16
C GLY A 57 6.18 15.42 -7.18
N SER A 58 6.72 15.96 -8.28
CA SER A 58 6.85 17.41 -8.50
C SER A 58 5.59 18.07 -9.06
N GLU A 59 4.69 17.30 -9.68
CA GLU A 59 3.53 17.84 -10.38
C GLU A 59 2.37 18.20 -9.45
N ALA A 60 2.20 17.49 -8.33
CA ALA A 60 1.12 17.77 -7.37
C ALA A 60 1.28 19.08 -6.58
N TRP A 61 2.35 19.85 -6.84
CA TRP A 61 2.63 21.12 -6.17
C TRP A 61 2.52 22.33 -7.10
N LYS A 62 2.20 22.13 -8.39
CA LYS A 62 2.09 23.22 -9.38
C LYS A 62 0.88 24.13 -9.10
N ASP A 63 -0.23 23.54 -8.65
CA ASP A 63 -1.51 24.24 -8.42
C ASP A 63 -1.78 24.51 -6.92
N VAL A 64 -0.77 24.31 -6.07
CA VAL A 64 -0.92 24.44 -4.62
C VAL A 64 -0.66 25.88 -4.19
N GLU A 65 -1.44 26.35 -3.22
CA GLU A 65 -1.34 27.71 -2.69
C GLU A 65 0.02 27.94 -1.99
N GLN A 66 0.53 29.17 -2.10
CA GLN A 66 1.77 29.59 -1.45
C GLN A 66 1.44 30.31 -0.14
N CYS A 67 2.18 29.99 0.92
CA CYS A 67 2.13 30.68 2.21
C CYS A 67 3.51 31.18 2.62
N ASP A 68 3.54 32.15 3.52
CA ASP A 68 4.77 32.58 4.19
C ASP A 68 5.12 31.59 5.32
N ALA A 69 6.01 30.64 5.01
CA ALA A 69 6.54 29.66 5.96
C ALA A 69 8.05 29.53 5.80
N HIS A 70 8.77 29.54 6.93
CA HIS A 70 10.22 29.52 6.94
C HIS A 70 10.76 28.10 6.72
N CYS A 71 11.53 27.92 5.65
CA CYS A 71 12.14 26.62 5.36
C CYS A 71 13.28 26.32 6.35
N PRO A 72 13.26 25.16 7.05
CA PRO A 72 14.31 24.80 8.02
C PRO A 72 15.69 24.56 7.38
N LYS A 73 15.76 24.40 6.05
CA LYS A 73 17.00 24.09 5.33
C LYS A 73 17.67 25.28 4.67
N CYS A 74 16.89 26.15 4.01
CA CYS A 74 17.42 27.28 3.24
C CYS A 74 16.98 28.65 3.74
N ALA A 75 16.24 28.71 4.87
CA ALA A 75 15.76 29.93 5.48
C ALA A 75 14.87 30.81 4.57
N HIS A 76 14.39 30.27 3.46
CA HIS A 76 13.46 30.98 2.56
C HIS A 76 12.09 31.11 3.22
N SER A 77 11.44 32.25 3.03
CA SER A 77 10.19 32.62 3.70
C SER A 77 8.93 32.14 2.96
N ARG A 78 9.03 31.55 1.77
CA ARG A 78 7.86 31.03 1.02
C ARG A 78 7.87 29.51 0.88
N ALA A 79 6.70 28.92 1.04
CA ALA A 79 6.46 27.49 0.84
C ALA A 79 5.09 27.25 0.19
N TYR A 80 4.96 26.16 -0.54
CA TYR A 80 3.65 25.61 -0.90
C TYR A 80 3.07 24.88 0.31
N PHE A 81 1.78 25.05 0.59
CA PHE A 81 1.11 24.34 1.68
C PHE A 81 -0.04 23.49 1.16
N ARG A 82 -0.20 22.29 1.71
CA ARG A 82 -1.40 21.49 1.50
C ARG A 82 -1.81 20.79 2.77
N GLN A 83 -3.11 20.58 2.93
CA GLN A 83 -3.66 19.85 4.07
C GLN A 83 -4.15 18.48 3.58
N MET A 84 -3.76 17.43 4.30
CA MET A 84 -4.18 16.07 3.98
C MET A 84 -4.56 15.33 5.26
N GLN A 85 -5.71 14.67 5.23
CA GLN A 85 -6.16 13.82 6.32
C GLN A 85 -5.37 12.51 6.27
N THR A 86 -4.36 12.38 7.13
CA THR A 86 -3.56 11.16 7.25
C THR A 86 -4.03 10.24 8.39
N ARG A 87 -4.98 10.70 9.22
CA ARG A 87 -5.46 10.04 10.43
C ARG A 87 -6.99 9.99 10.50
N SER A 88 -7.55 9.38 11.54
CA SER A 88 -9.01 9.31 11.77
C SER A 88 -9.67 10.68 11.71
N ALA A 89 -10.96 10.74 11.36
CA ALA A 89 -11.70 11.99 11.18
C ALA A 89 -11.80 12.87 12.44
N ASP A 90 -11.55 12.29 13.62
CA ASP A 90 -11.57 12.98 14.91
C ASP A 90 -10.30 13.82 15.20
N GLU A 91 -9.24 13.67 14.40
CA GLU A 91 -8.00 14.45 14.54
C GLU A 91 -7.89 15.54 13.46
N PRO A 92 -7.30 16.71 13.77
CA PRO A 92 -7.14 17.79 12.81
C PRO A 92 -6.29 17.36 11.61
N MET A 93 -6.51 18.02 10.47
CA MET A 93 -5.78 17.74 9.23
C MET A 93 -4.28 18.04 9.40
N THR A 94 -3.42 17.17 8.85
CA THR A 94 -1.97 17.40 8.85
C THR A 94 -1.59 18.35 7.72
N THR A 95 -0.81 19.38 8.03
CA THR A 95 -0.32 20.34 7.04
C THR A 95 1.07 19.94 6.54
N PHE A 96 1.23 19.83 5.23
CA PHE A 96 2.49 19.57 4.56
C PHE A 96 2.97 20.81 3.83
N TYR A 97 4.24 21.14 4.03
CA TYR A 97 4.91 22.25 3.38
C TYR A 97 5.98 21.75 2.43
N ARG A 98 6.15 22.47 1.31
CA ARG A 98 7.25 22.29 0.36
C ARG A 98 7.91 23.62 0.04
N CYS A 99 9.22 23.72 0.23
CA CYS A 99 9.94 24.95 -0.11
C CYS A 99 9.90 25.20 -1.62
N THR A 100 9.59 26.43 -2.01
CA THR A 100 9.58 26.89 -3.41
C THR A 100 10.98 26.86 -4.06
N GLN A 101 12.03 27.03 -3.25
CA GLN A 101 13.41 27.16 -3.74
C GLN A 101 14.19 25.84 -3.69
N CYS A 102 14.18 25.13 -2.55
CA CYS A 102 15.00 23.92 -2.36
C CYS A 102 14.23 22.60 -2.50
N GLY A 103 12.90 22.66 -2.64
CA GLY A 103 12.05 21.47 -2.76
C GLY A 103 12.03 20.57 -1.52
N HIS A 104 12.54 21.04 -0.37
CA HIS A 104 12.46 20.30 0.88
C HIS A 104 11.01 20.24 1.36
N ASN A 105 10.55 19.05 1.71
CA ASN A 105 9.23 18.81 2.27
C ASN A 105 9.34 18.66 3.79
N TRP A 106 8.47 19.33 4.54
CA TRP A 106 8.32 19.12 5.98
C TRP A 106 6.83 19.11 6.35
N LYS A 107 6.54 18.63 7.56
CA LYS A 107 5.19 18.60 8.11
C LYS A 107 5.13 19.48 9.35
N GLU A 108 3.98 20.10 9.57
CA GLU A 108 3.62 20.73 10.83
C GLU A 108 2.55 19.85 11.48
N ASP A 109 2.82 19.42 12.72
CA ASP A 109 1.97 18.52 13.51
C ASP A 109 1.04 19.36 14.39
#